data_AF-A0A9E5KJM6-F1
#
_entry.id   AF-A0A9E5KJM6-F1
#
_cell.length_a   1.000
_cell.length_b   1.000
_cell.length_c   1.000
_cell.angle_alpha   90.00
_cell.angle_beta   90.00
_cell.angle_gamma   90.00
#
_symmetry.space_group_name_H-M   'P 1'
#
loop_
_entity.id
_entity.type
_entity.pdbx_description
1 polymer ?
#
loop_
_entity_poly.entity_id
_entity_poly.type
_entity_poly.pdbx_seq_one_letter_code
_entity_poly.pdbx_strand_id
1 'polypeptide(L)'
;MRFFTRRLEVLAHRFGNPIQGMVHVYVIHLKHRTDRHRQFTEAWNAAGLSRTNVHWFPAVLGSALTSETLANFRTAARTREARAGRVGCYCSHVAAIRKAIARDHFPLLVLEDDAIPVPGEPTPDLSRAFAAAPSDATLLYFGALPVRARRRVDLYCTRWERGWGKPASDVQLYGGHAYGIPTAAAAAEIADYLDLHKITFDSALVRYRKEHPERVSVHCPFLFVQSEGYSDIEGAQRPQRGGPAFLRAQGSNLLALLSPLSASDSDVSESSWCGS
;
A
#
# COMPACT_ATOMS: atom_id res chain seq x y z
N MET A 1 6.95 18.68 26.99
CA MET A 1 6.25 18.29 25.74
C MET A 1 5.32 19.41 25.25
N ARG A 2 5.85 20.54 24.76
CA ARG A 2 5.05 21.70 24.27
C ARG A 2 5.71 22.47 23.10
N PHE A 3 6.37 21.77 22.16
CA PHE A 3 7.10 22.44 21.06
C PHE A 3 6.65 22.09 19.64
N PHE A 4 5.61 21.28 19.43
CA PHE A 4 5.24 20.82 18.09
C PHE A 4 4.02 21.50 17.44
N THR A 5 3.27 22.34 18.16
CA THR A 5 1.94 22.79 17.69
C THR A 5 1.94 24.01 16.77
N ARG A 6 3.08 24.70 16.54
CA ARG A 6 3.10 25.97 15.77
C ARG A 6 3.37 25.85 14.26
N ARG A 7 3.59 24.65 13.72
CA ARG A 7 3.92 24.48 12.28
C ARG A 7 2.73 24.08 11.40
N LEU A 8 1.56 23.76 11.97
CA LEU A 8 0.39 23.29 11.21
C LEU A 8 -0.55 24.43 10.74
N GLU A 9 -0.53 25.60 11.38
CA GLU A 9 -1.48 26.68 11.06
C GLU A 9 -1.17 27.40 9.74
N VAL A 10 0.07 27.35 9.23
CA VAL A 10 0.45 28.02 7.97
C VAL A 10 0.06 27.21 6.72
N LEU A 11 -0.27 25.93 6.86
CA LEU A 11 -0.65 25.07 5.72
C LEU A 11 -2.17 25.02 5.46
N ALA A 12 -3.01 25.30 6.46
CA ALA A 12 -4.45 25.07 6.36
C ALA A 12 -5.18 25.94 5.33
N HIS A 13 -4.61 27.09 4.92
CA HIS A 13 -5.33 28.05 4.06
C HIS A 13 -5.24 27.79 2.55
N ARG A 14 -4.57 26.72 2.09
CA ARG A 14 -4.43 26.36 0.65
C ARG A 14 -5.30 25.19 0.17
N PHE A 15 -6.10 24.56 1.02
CA PHE A 15 -6.72 23.25 0.71
C PHE A 15 -8.18 23.29 0.21
N GLY A 16 -8.61 24.38 -0.44
CA GLY A 16 -9.96 24.49 -1.02
C GLY A 16 -10.10 23.99 -2.48
N ASN A 17 -9.02 23.53 -3.13
CA ASN A 17 -9.09 23.11 -4.52
C ASN A 17 -9.45 21.61 -4.64
N PRO A 18 -10.35 21.24 -5.58
CA PRO A 18 -10.49 19.84 -5.96
C PRO A 18 -9.12 19.30 -6.38
N ILE A 19 -8.82 18.05 -6.01
CA ILE A 19 -7.55 17.37 -6.31
C ILE A 19 -7.43 17.21 -7.83
N GLN A 20 -7.02 18.26 -8.53
CA GLN A 20 -6.60 18.24 -9.93
C GLN A 20 -5.09 18.01 -9.93
N GLY A 21 -4.71 16.82 -9.50
CA GLY A 21 -3.33 16.42 -9.29
C GLY A 21 -3.06 15.10 -9.96
N MET A 22 -1.89 15.01 -10.55
CA MET A 22 -1.31 13.78 -11.04
C MET A 22 -1.08 12.83 -9.86
N VAL A 23 -1.70 11.63 -9.87
CA VAL A 23 -1.51 10.64 -8.80
C VAL A 23 -0.09 10.06 -8.87
N HIS A 24 0.65 10.17 -7.78
CA HIS A 24 1.95 9.51 -7.64
C HIS A 24 1.75 8.09 -7.14
N VAL A 25 2.38 7.11 -7.80
CA VAL A 25 2.25 5.69 -7.47
C VAL A 25 3.60 5.18 -7.00
N TYR A 26 3.71 4.75 -5.75
CA TYR A 26 4.92 4.15 -5.19
C TYR A 26 4.73 2.65 -5.13
N VAL A 27 5.55 1.91 -5.87
CA VAL A 27 5.52 0.44 -5.91
C VAL A 27 6.67 -0.09 -5.08
N ILE A 28 6.36 -0.56 -3.88
CA ILE A 28 7.33 -1.19 -2.99
C ILE A 28 7.68 -2.56 -3.54
N HIS A 29 8.96 -2.79 -3.80
CA HIS A 29 9.40 -4.03 -4.44
C HIS A 29 10.72 -4.56 -3.89
N LEU A 30 10.88 -5.87 -3.90
CA LEU A 30 12.17 -6.50 -3.64
C LEU A 30 12.98 -6.50 -4.94
N LYS A 31 14.16 -5.85 -4.95
CA LYS A 31 15.00 -5.70 -6.16
C LYS A 31 15.34 -7.03 -6.86
N HIS A 32 15.43 -8.13 -6.10
CA HIS A 32 15.73 -9.46 -6.64
C HIS A 32 14.51 -10.18 -7.24
N ARG A 33 13.27 -9.72 -6.98
CA ARG A 33 12.02 -10.30 -7.52
C ARG A 33 11.66 -9.71 -8.88
N THR A 34 12.54 -9.97 -9.84
CA THR A 34 12.36 -9.54 -11.25
C THR A 34 11.12 -10.14 -11.92
N ASP A 35 10.66 -11.29 -11.43
CA ASP A 35 9.41 -11.93 -11.82
C ASP A 35 8.17 -11.10 -11.44
N ARG A 36 8.09 -10.61 -10.20
CA ARG A 36 6.99 -9.75 -9.73
C ARG A 36 7.01 -8.39 -10.42
N HIS A 37 8.20 -7.80 -10.59
CA HIS A 37 8.37 -6.56 -11.35
C HIS A 37 7.80 -6.67 -12.77
N ARG A 38 8.14 -7.75 -13.48
CA ARG A 38 7.60 -8.04 -14.82
C ARG A 38 6.08 -8.23 -14.78
N GLN A 39 5.57 -9.06 -13.87
CA GLN A 39 4.13 -9.32 -13.74
C GLN A 39 3.34 -8.03 -13.47
N PHE A 40 3.80 -7.21 -12.52
CA PHE A 40 3.19 -5.91 -12.22
C PHE A 40 3.20 -5.01 -13.46
N THR A 41 4.35 -4.90 -14.13
CA THR A 41 4.49 -4.04 -15.33
C THR A 41 3.54 -4.48 -16.45
N GLU A 42 3.43 -5.79 -16.70
CA GLU A 42 2.50 -6.35 -17.69
C GLU A 42 1.04 -6.05 -17.32
N ALA A 43 0.64 -6.30 -16.06
CA ALA A 43 -0.72 -6.04 -15.60
C ALA A 43 -1.07 -4.54 -15.63
N TRP A 44 -0.13 -3.68 -15.25
CA TRP A 44 -0.27 -2.22 -15.29
C TRP A 44 -0.48 -1.72 -16.73
N ASN A 45 0.33 -2.20 -17.67
CA ASN A 45 0.21 -1.87 -19.09
C ASN A 45 -1.08 -2.41 -19.70
N ALA A 46 -1.47 -3.65 -19.37
CA ALA A 46 -2.71 -4.27 -19.85
C ALA A 46 -3.95 -3.50 -19.36
N ALA A 47 -3.89 -2.90 -18.18
CA ALA A 47 -4.91 -2.01 -17.67
C ALA A 47 -4.90 -0.61 -18.32
N GLY A 48 -3.97 -0.30 -19.24
CA GLY A 48 -3.87 1.01 -19.89
C GLY A 48 -3.42 2.14 -18.96
N LEU A 49 -2.80 1.81 -17.81
CA LEU A 49 -2.36 2.79 -16.83
C LEU A 49 -1.01 3.40 -17.24
N SER A 50 -0.89 4.73 -17.10
CA SER A 50 0.36 5.44 -17.39
C SER A 50 1.47 5.09 -16.39
N ARG A 51 2.71 5.03 -16.87
CA ARG A 51 3.91 4.82 -16.06
C ARG A 51 4.62 6.11 -15.65
N THR A 52 4.16 7.28 -16.13
CA THR A 52 4.86 8.56 -15.93
C THR A 52 5.08 8.91 -14.46
N ASN A 53 4.24 8.40 -13.56
CA ASN A 53 4.27 8.71 -12.12
C ASN A 53 4.40 7.47 -11.26
N VAL A 54 4.90 6.38 -11.85
CA VAL A 54 5.19 5.15 -11.11
C VAL A 54 6.64 5.21 -10.64
N HIS A 55 6.82 5.22 -9.33
CA HIS A 55 8.10 5.25 -8.64
C HIS A 55 8.34 3.87 -8.05
N TRP A 56 9.35 3.16 -8.55
CA TRP A 56 9.78 1.89 -7.95
C TRP A 56 10.56 2.21 -6.66
N PHE A 57 10.00 1.78 -5.53
CA PHE A 57 10.55 2.06 -4.21
C PHE A 57 11.16 0.77 -3.64
N PRO A 58 12.47 0.73 -3.36
CA PRO A 58 13.09 -0.50 -2.90
C PRO A 58 12.58 -0.86 -1.50
N ALA A 59 12.14 -2.10 -1.33
CA ALA A 59 11.73 -2.61 -0.04
C ALA A 59 12.95 -2.74 0.91
N VAL A 60 12.73 -2.43 2.17
CA VAL A 60 13.68 -2.67 3.25
C VAL A 60 13.77 -4.18 3.50
N LEU A 61 14.94 -4.74 3.24
CA LEU A 61 15.24 -6.15 3.50
C LEU A 61 15.19 -6.41 5.00
N GLY A 62 14.28 -7.30 5.42
CA GLY A 62 14.13 -7.67 6.82
C GLY A 62 15.41 -8.31 7.35
N SER A 63 16.11 -9.09 6.51
CA SER A 63 17.37 -9.74 6.84
C SER A 63 18.48 -8.76 7.26
N ALA A 64 18.44 -7.52 6.75
CA ALA A 64 19.40 -6.47 7.07
C ALA A 64 19.12 -5.73 8.39
N LEU A 65 17.98 -5.99 9.05
CA LEU A 65 17.60 -5.31 10.29
C LEU A 65 18.36 -5.88 11.50
N THR A 66 18.83 -4.98 12.37
CA THR A 66 19.54 -5.33 13.60
C THR A 66 18.58 -5.89 14.66
N SER A 67 19.09 -6.69 15.59
CA SER A 67 18.28 -7.19 16.71
C SER A 67 17.68 -6.07 17.57
N GLU A 68 18.38 -4.94 17.70
CA GLU A 68 17.89 -3.75 18.39
C GLU A 68 16.67 -3.15 17.69
N THR A 69 16.74 -2.92 16.38
CA THR A 69 15.59 -2.46 15.60
C THR A 69 14.41 -3.43 15.73
N LEU A 70 14.67 -4.74 15.63
CA LEU A 70 13.62 -5.75 15.75
C LEU A 70 12.97 -5.81 17.14
N ALA A 71 13.72 -5.49 18.20
CA ALA A 71 13.22 -5.47 19.58
C ALA A 71 12.24 -4.32 19.84
N ASN A 72 12.34 -3.23 19.07
CA ASN A 72 11.45 -2.07 19.18
C ASN A 72 10.03 -2.34 18.65
N PHE A 73 9.79 -3.48 17.99
CA PHE A 73 8.50 -3.81 17.38
C PHE A 73 7.73 -4.89 18.14
N ARG A 74 6.45 -4.62 18.41
CA ARG A 74 5.53 -5.64 18.93
C ARG A 74 4.96 -6.45 17.76
N THR A 75 5.28 -7.75 17.73
CA THR A 75 4.82 -8.67 16.68
C THR A 75 4.53 -10.05 17.24
N ALA A 76 3.53 -10.72 16.68
CA ALA A 76 3.18 -12.10 16.99
C ALA A 76 4.04 -13.14 16.24
N ALA A 77 5.10 -12.72 15.55
CA ALA A 77 6.01 -13.63 14.85
C ALA A 77 6.78 -14.52 15.85
N ARG A 78 6.82 -15.82 15.57
CA ARG A 78 7.47 -16.83 16.44
C ARG A 78 8.96 -17.01 16.18
N THR A 79 9.43 -16.67 14.98
CA THR A 79 10.84 -16.77 14.59
C THR A 79 11.43 -15.39 14.33
N ARG A 80 12.76 -15.30 14.39
CA ARG A 80 13.49 -14.07 14.10
C ARG A 80 13.24 -13.63 12.66
N GLU A 81 13.26 -14.55 11.71
CA GLU A 81 13.09 -14.31 10.27
C GLU A 81 11.68 -13.77 9.97
N ALA A 82 10.65 -14.41 10.54
CA ALA A 82 9.27 -13.94 10.39
C ALA A 82 9.06 -12.57 11.04
N ARG A 83 9.73 -12.28 12.16
CA ARG A 83 9.74 -10.94 12.76
C ARG A 83 10.44 -9.95 11.83
N ALA A 84 11.62 -10.30 11.34
CA ALA A 84 12.46 -9.48 10.48
C ALA A 84 11.73 -9.05 9.21
N GLY A 85 11.14 -9.98 8.46
CA GLY A 85 10.42 -9.61 7.25
C GLY A 85 9.15 -8.78 7.52
N ARG A 86 8.43 -9.00 8.64
CA ARG A 86 7.28 -8.15 9.02
C ARG A 86 7.71 -6.73 9.38
N VAL A 87 8.85 -6.57 10.04
CA VAL A 87 9.40 -5.25 10.35
C VAL A 87 9.97 -4.59 9.08
N GLY A 88 10.60 -5.36 8.19
CA GLY A 88 11.06 -4.87 6.87
C GLY A 88 9.91 -4.33 6.01
N CYS A 89 8.79 -5.07 5.93
CA CYS A 89 7.56 -4.60 5.30
C CYS A 89 7.09 -3.26 5.92
N TYR A 90 6.97 -3.19 7.24
CA TYR A 90 6.62 -1.94 7.93
C TYR A 90 7.56 -0.79 7.58
N CYS A 91 8.88 -1.03 7.62
CA CYS A 91 9.89 -0.02 7.33
C CYS A 91 9.78 0.48 5.89
N SER A 92 9.47 -0.41 4.95
CA SER A 92 9.29 -0.07 3.53
C SER A 92 8.13 0.91 3.33
N HIS A 93 6.99 0.66 3.98
CA HIS A 93 5.84 1.56 3.90
C HIS A 93 6.10 2.91 4.54
N VAL A 94 6.70 2.94 5.74
CA VAL A 94 7.05 4.20 6.40
C VAL A 94 8.04 5.01 5.56
N ALA A 95 9.05 4.36 4.98
CA ALA A 95 10.02 5.01 4.11
C ALA A 95 9.37 5.56 2.83
N ALA A 96 8.47 4.82 2.20
CA ALA A 96 7.72 5.29 1.03
C ALA A 96 6.86 6.53 1.36
N ILE A 97 6.12 6.50 2.48
CA ILE A 97 5.30 7.63 2.94
C ILE A 97 6.18 8.86 3.21
N ARG A 98 7.28 8.70 3.96
CA ARG A 98 8.19 9.81 4.29
C ARG A 98 8.89 10.37 3.04
N LYS A 99 9.24 9.53 2.08
CA LYS A 99 9.79 9.96 0.79
C LYS A 99 8.77 10.78 0.00
N ALA A 100 7.50 10.38 -0.01
CA ALA A 100 6.44 11.14 -0.65
C ALA A 100 6.22 12.52 0.02
N ILE A 101 6.24 12.57 1.37
CA ILE A 101 6.21 13.84 2.13
C ILE A 101 7.37 14.74 1.71
N ALA A 102 8.60 14.22 1.70
CA ALA A 102 9.79 14.99 1.38
C ALA A 102 9.81 15.51 -0.08
N ARG A 103 9.04 14.89 -0.99
CA ARG A 103 8.96 15.25 -2.40
C ARG A 103 7.67 16.00 -2.77
N ASP A 104 6.78 16.22 -1.81
CA ASP A 104 5.44 16.75 -2.04
C ASP A 104 4.66 15.97 -3.13
N HIS A 105 4.82 14.64 -3.14
CA HIS A 105 4.19 13.74 -4.11
C HIS A 105 2.79 13.34 -3.62
N PHE A 106 1.79 14.20 -3.83
CA PHE A 106 0.40 13.94 -3.46
C PHE A 106 -0.59 14.32 -4.57
N PRO A 107 -1.70 13.57 -4.75
CA PRO A 107 -2.10 12.37 -3.98
C PRO A 107 -1.18 11.15 -4.22
N LEU A 108 -1.01 10.34 -3.17
CA LEU A 108 -0.11 9.18 -3.17
C LEU A 108 -0.91 7.87 -3.17
N LEU A 109 -0.62 6.98 -4.11
CA LEU A 109 -1.01 5.57 -4.08
C LEU A 109 0.24 4.74 -3.75
N VAL A 110 0.17 3.88 -2.74
CA VAL A 110 1.22 2.93 -2.40
C VAL A 110 0.73 1.52 -2.73
N LEU A 111 1.55 0.80 -3.49
CA LEU A 111 1.31 -0.57 -3.93
C LEU A 111 2.48 -1.46 -3.51
N GLU A 112 2.20 -2.72 -3.18
CA GLU A 112 3.22 -3.78 -3.25
C GLU A 112 3.37 -4.25 -4.70
N ASP A 113 4.51 -4.85 -5.05
CA ASP A 113 4.78 -5.37 -6.40
C ASP A 113 3.94 -6.60 -6.81
N ASP A 114 3.05 -7.10 -5.94
CA ASP A 114 1.99 -8.07 -6.28
C ASP A 114 0.59 -7.44 -6.37
N ALA A 115 0.45 -6.14 -6.08
CA ALA A 115 -0.83 -5.45 -6.13
C ALA A 115 -1.12 -4.98 -7.56
N ILE A 116 -1.79 -5.85 -8.31
CA ILE A 116 -2.12 -5.62 -9.71
C ILE A 116 -3.55 -5.08 -9.87
N PRO A 117 -3.84 -4.31 -10.93
CA PRO A 117 -5.21 -3.95 -11.28
C PRO A 117 -6.11 -5.18 -11.40
N VAL A 118 -7.39 -5.07 -11.04
CA VAL A 118 -8.33 -6.19 -11.16
C VAL A 118 -8.47 -6.62 -12.62
N PRO A 119 -8.14 -7.87 -12.97
CA PRO A 119 -8.24 -8.34 -14.36
C PRO A 119 -9.68 -8.28 -14.89
N GLY A 120 -9.84 -7.85 -16.14
CA GLY A 120 -11.14 -7.79 -16.82
C GLY A 120 -12.04 -6.60 -16.42
N GLU A 121 -11.63 -5.81 -15.43
CA GLU A 121 -12.33 -4.59 -15.04
C GLU A 121 -11.88 -3.39 -15.89
N PRO A 122 -12.71 -2.35 -16.05
CA PRO A 122 -12.32 -1.11 -16.72
C PRO A 122 -11.07 -0.50 -16.10
N THR A 123 -10.23 0.15 -16.94
CA THR A 123 -9.05 0.90 -16.50
C THR A 123 -9.39 1.81 -15.31
N PRO A 124 -8.70 1.65 -14.16
CA PRO A 124 -8.89 2.53 -13.02
C PRO A 124 -8.58 3.99 -13.37
N ASP A 125 -9.56 4.88 -13.27
CA ASP A 125 -9.31 6.33 -13.28
C ASP A 125 -8.91 6.78 -11.87
N LEU A 126 -7.61 6.65 -11.57
CA LEU A 126 -7.06 6.95 -10.25
C LEU A 126 -7.28 8.42 -9.87
N SER A 127 -7.11 9.35 -10.82
CA SER A 127 -7.31 10.78 -10.57
C SER A 127 -8.75 11.07 -10.14
N ARG A 128 -9.74 10.50 -10.85
CA ARG A 128 -11.14 10.60 -10.46
C ARG A 128 -11.43 9.92 -9.13
N ALA A 129 -10.83 8.76 -8.86
CA ALA A 129 -11.02 8.07 -7.59
C ALA A 129 -10.52 8.91 -6.43
N PHE A 130 -9.31 9.48 -6.49
CA PHE A 130 -8.80 10.39 -5.47
C PHE A 130 -9.62 11.68 -5.36
N ALA A 131 -10.03 12.29 -6.49
CA ALA A 131 -10.85 13.50 -6.46
C ALA A 131 -12.24 13.29 -5.84
N ALA A 132 -12.78 12.07 -5.92
CA ALA A 132 -14.05 11.70 -5.31
C ALA A 132 -13.93 11.25 -3.84
N ALA A 133 -12.70 11.13 -3.30
CA ALA A 133 -12.50 10.68 -1.94
C ALA A 133 -13.08 11.68 -0.92
N PRO A 134 -13.62 11.21 0.23
CA PRO A 134 -14.05 12.11 1.29
C PRO A 134 -12.92 13.04 1.73
N SER A 135 -13.21 14.34 1.83
CA SER A 135 -12.21 15.38 2.09
C SER A 135 -11.53 15.25 3.45
N ASP A 136 -12.17 14.55 4.39
CA ASP A 136 -11.67 14.25 5.73
C ASP A 136 -10.94 12.90 5.83
N ALA A 137 -10.91 12.10 4.76
CA ALA A 137 -10.19 10.83 4.74
C ALA A 137 -8.67 11.06 4.76
N THR A 138 -7.97 10.29 5.59
CA THR A 138 -6.50 10.25 5.65
C THR A 138 -5.95 8.99 5.00
N LEU A 139 -6.72 7.90 5.06
CA LEU A 139 -6.36 6.59 4.53
C LEU A 139 -7.46 6.07 3.62
N LEU A 140 -7.06 5.71 2.40
CA LEU A 140 -7.93 5.22 1.35
C LEU A 140 -7.55 3.78 1.01
N TYR A 141 -8.45 2.81 1.15
CA TYR A 141 -8.18 1.45 0.69
C TYR A 141 -8.63 1.28 -0.76
N PHE A 142 -7.68 0.93 -1.63
CA PHE A 142 -7.94 0.61 -3.03
C PHE A 142 -7.93 -0.90 -3.30
N GLY A 143 -7.36 -1.69 -2.38
CA GLY A 143 -7.45 -3.15 -2.32
C GLY A 143 -7.39 -3.61 -0.87
N ALA A 144 -8.00 -4.75 -0.55
CA ALA A 144 -7.89 -5.33 0.78
C ALA A 144 -8.03 -6.86 0.80
N LEU A 145 -7.31 -7.52 1.71
CA LEU A 145 -7.44 -8.93 2.02
C LEU A 145 -8.36 -9.12 3.24
N PRO A 146 -9.48 -9.86 3.11
CA PRO A 146 -10.32 -10.20 4.25
C PRO A 146 -9.68 -11.33 5.10
N VAL A 147 -9.49 -11.07 6.40
CA VAL A 147 -8.73 -11.96 7.32
C VAL A 147 -9.51 -13.20 7.77
N ARG A 148 -10.83 -13.07 7.92
CA ARG A 148 -11.68 -14.11 8.54
C ARG A 148 -12.90 -14.50 7.72
N ALA A 149 -13.12 -13.85 6.60
CA ALA A 149 -14.18 -14.18 5.69
C ALA A 149 -13.59 -14.81 4.43
N ARG A 150 -13.61 -16.15 4.35
CA ARG A 150 -13.68 -16.84 3.04
C ARG A 150 -14.91 -16.41 2.23
N ARG A 151 -15.82 -15.64 2.83
CA ARG A 151 -16.92 -14.97 2.16
C ARG A 151 -16.37 -13.71 1.47
N ARG A 152 -16.13 -13.91 0.17
CA ARG A 152 -15.98 -13.03 -0.99
C ARG A 152 -16.02 -11.51 -0.75
N VAL A 153 -15.24 -10.79 -1.55
CA VAL A 153 -15.23 -9.32 -1.75
C VAL A 153 -16.65 -8.71 -1.75
N ASP A 154 -17.64 -9.49 -2.20
CA ASP A 154 -19.08 -9.26 -2.19
C ASP A 154 -19.65 -8.84 -0.81
N LEU A 155 -19.04 -9.27 0.30
CA LEU A 155 -19.43 -8.85 1.65
C LEU A 155 -18.86 -7.49 2.06
N TYR A 156 -17.79 -7.04 1.39
CA TYR A 156 -17.18 -5.75 1.68
C TYR A 156 -17.90 -4.66 0.89
N CYS A 157 -18.01 -4.89 -0.41
CA CYS A 157 -18.79 -4.08 -1.31
C CYS A 157 -20.20 -4.70 -1.38
N THR A 158 -20.94 -4.67 -0.26
CA THR A 158 -22.30 -5.18 -0.29
C THR A 158 -23.19 -4.27 -1.14
N ARG A 159 -23.65 -4.89 -2.21
CA ARG A 159 -24.87 -4.67 -2.97
C ARG A 159 -25.08 -3.41 -3.83
N TRP A 160 -24.72 -2.15 -3.51
CA TRP A 160 -25.18 -1.04 -4.41
C TRP A 160 -24.35 0.25 -4.56
N GLU A 161 -23.19 0.41 -3.92
CA GLU A 161 -22.44 1.68 -4.03
C GLU A 161 -21.10 1.49 -4.73
N ARG A 162 -21.02 1.96 -5.99
CA ARG A 162 -19.74 2.18 -6.68
C ARG A 162 -19.12 3.47 -6.15
N GLY A 163 -17.87 3.42 -5.73
CA GLY A 163 -17.11 4.55 -5.22
C GLY A 163 -16.67 4.38 -3.77
N TRP A 164 -16.60 5.48 -3.03
CA TRP A 164 -16.11 5.49 -1.66
C TRP A 164 -17.21 5.15 -0.66
N GLY A 165 -16.93 4.17 0.19
CA GLY A 165 -17.75 3.80 1.32
C GLY A 165 -16.94 3.71 2.60
N LYS A 166 -17.63 3.50 3.72
CA LYS A 166 -16.99 3.21 4.99
C LYS A 166 -16.73 1.70 5.13
N PRO A 167 -15.60 1.30 5.73
CA PRO A 167 -15.36 -0.09 6.05
C PRO A 167 -16.43 -0.61 7.04
N ALA A 168 -17.00 -1.78 6.78
CA ALA A 168 -17.88 -2.44 7.75
C ALA A 168 -17.12 -2.68 9.07
N SER A 169 -17.73 -2.30 10.19
CA SER A 169 -17.07 -2.24 11.51
C SER A 169 -16.57 -3.59 12.01
N ASP A 170 -17.22 -4.67 11.61
CA ASP A 170 -16.91 -6.06 11.98
C ASP A 170 -15.85 -6.72 11.07
N VAL A 171 -15.52 -6.12 9.93
CA VAL A 171 -14.61 -6.73 8.97
C VAL A 171 -13.19 -6.23 9.16
N GLN A 172 -12.27 -7.12 9.49
CA GLN A 172 -10.84 -6.82 9.51
C GLN A 172 -10.30 -6.78 8.07
N LEU A 173 -9.72 -5.64 7.68
CA LEU A 173 -9.04 -5.47 6.40
C LEU A 173 -7.53 -5.41 6.61
N TYR A 174 -6.80 -6.19 5.82
CA TYR A 174 -5.39 -5.93 5.56
C TYR A 174 -5.27 -5.29 4.19
N GLY A 175 -4.90 -4.02 4.15
CA GLY A 175 -4.82 -3.24 2.91
C GLY A 175 -3.42 -2.71 2.64
N GLY A 176 -2.40 -3.26 3.30
CA GLY A 176 -1.01 -2.82 3.08
C GLY A 176 -0.55 -2.94 1.62
N HIS A 177 -1.10 -3.90 0.88
CA HIS A 177 -0.76 -4.09 -0.53
C HIS A 177 -1.26 -2.97 -1.46
N ALA A 178 -2.34 -2.25 -1.14
CA ALA A 178 -2.90 -1.21 -2.00
C ALA A 178 -3.72 -0.17 -1.22
N TYR A 179 -3.08 0.95 -0.88
CA TYR A 179 -3.72 2.06 -0.17
C TYR A 179 -3.26 3.41 -0.71
N GLY A 180 -4.10 4.42 -0.52
CA GLY A 180 -3.82 5.79 -0.89
C GLY A 180 -3.82 6.74 0.30
N ILE A 181 -3.12 7.85 0.12
CA ILE A 181 -3.06 8.98 1.05
C ILE A 181 -3.28 10.26 0.23
N PRO A 182 -4.37 11.01 0.49
CA PRO A 182 -4.78 12.09 -0.39
C PRO A 182 -3.92 13.36 -0.28
N THR A 183 -3.29 13.61 0.88
CA THR A 183 -2.57 14.86 1.14
C THR A 183 -1.31 14.63 1.98
N ALA A 184 -0.38 15.60 1.94
CA ALA A 184 0.81 15.60 2.80
C ALA A 184 0.47 15.62 4.30
N ALA A 185 -0.62 16.31 4.68
CA ALA A 185 -1.08 16.36 6.07
C ALA A 185 -1.57 14.99 6.54
N ALA A 186 -2.36 14.29 5.72
CA ALA A 186 -2.77 12.91 5.99
C ALA A 186 -1.56 11.97 6.08
N ALA A 187 -0.56 12.16 5.21
CA ALA A 187 0.66 11.36 5.24
C ALA A 187 1.45 11.53 6.53
N ALA A 188 1.60 12.77 7.00
CA ALA A 188 2.24 13.07 8.27
C ALA A 188 1.49 12.41 9.45
N GLU A 189 0.16 12.51 9.46
CA GLU A 189 -0.67 11.87 10.49
C GLU A 189 -0.47 10.34 10.52
N ILE A 190 -0.49 9.68 9.37
CA ILE A 190 -0.28 8.24 9.27
C ILE A 190 1.16 7.87 9.68
N ALA A 191 2.17 8.62 9.26
CA ALA A 191 3.56 8.37 9.64
C ALA A 191 3.76 8.48 11.17
N ASP A 192 3.24 9.55 11.78
CA ASP A 192 3.30 9.77 13.23
C ASP A 192 2.57 8.64 13.99
N TYR A 193 1.40 8.22 13.49
CA TYR A 193 0.66 7.10 14.07
C TYR A 193 1.47 5.79 14.01
N LEU A 194 2.07 5.50 12.85
CA LEU A 194 2.92 4.33 12.67
C LEU A 194 4.09 4.37 13.66
N ASP A 195 4.76 5.51 13.78
CA ASP A 195 5.91 5.69 14.68
C ASP A 195 5.55 5.51 16.15
N LEU A 196 4.37 5.96 16.57
CA LEU A 196 3.90 5.80 17.94
C LEU A 196 3.66 4.33 18.30
N HIS A 197 3.13 3.53 17.37
CA HIS A 197 2.65 2.19 17.70
C HIS A 197 3.69 1.08 17.51
N LYS A 198 4.65 1.22 16.57
CA LYS A 198 5.70 0.23 16.24
C LYS A 198 5.20 -1.23 16.33
N ILE A 199 4.10 -1.52 15.63
CA ILE A 199 3.58 -2.87 15.41
C ILE A 199 3.70 -3.23 13.93
N THR A 200 3.31 -4.43 13.51
CA THR A 200 3.29 -4.77 12.07
C THR A 200 2.40 -3.79 11.31
N PHE A 201 2.77 -3.41 10.08
CA PHE A 201 2.07 -2.39 9.29
C PHE A 201 0.56 -2.60 9.22
N ASP A 202 0.12 -3.77 8.75
CA ASP A 202 -1.30 -4.13 8.68
C ASP A 202 -2.03 -4.02 10.03
N SER A 203 -1.39 -4.45 11.12
CA SER A 203 -1.98 -4.33 12.46
C SER A 203 -2.13 -2.87 12.88
N ALA A 204 -1.17 -2.00 12.49
CA ALA A 204 -1.26 -0.57 12.75
C ALA A 204 -2.40 0.06 11.95
N LEU A 205 -2.55 -0.26 10.66
CA LEU A 205 -3.66 0.27 9.86
C LEU A 205 -5.04 -0.23 10.34
N VAL A 206 -5.14 -1.51 10.74
CA VAL A 206 -6.37 -2.06 11.37
C VAL A 206 -6.71 -1.31 12.64
N ARG A 207 -5.70 -1.00 13.46
CA ARG A 207 -5.87 -0.25 14.70
C ARG A 207 -6.28 1.20 14.43
N TYR A 208 -5.59 1.88 13.51
CA TYR A 208 -5.89 3.24 13.09
C TYR A 208 -7.35 3.37 12.67
N ARG A 209 -7.82 2.46 11.81
CA ARG A 209 -9.22 2.41 11.37
C ARG A 209 -10.22 2.21 12.51
N LYS A 210 -9.88 1.40 13.53
CA LYS A 210 -10.77 1.20 14.69
C LYS A 210 -10.84 2.45 15.56
N GLU A 211 -9.74 3.17 15.69
CA GLU A 211 -9.63 4.38 16.51
C GLU A 211 -10.15 5.63 15.76
N HIS A 212 -10.08 5.65 14.42
CA HIS A 212 -10.46 6.76 13.54
C HIS A 212 -11.29 6.29 12.33
N PRO A 213 -12.47 5.65 12.54
CA PRO A 213 -13.27 5.09 11.45
C PRO A 213 -13.79 6.15 10.47
N GLU A 214 -13.93 7.41 10.89
CA GLU A 214 -14.29 8.55 10.05
C GLU A 214 -13.17 8.99 9.09
N ARG A 215 -11.92 8.72 9.45
CA ARG A 215 -10.73 9.09 8.65
C ARG A 215 -10.38 8.05 7.59
N VAL A 216 -11.08 6.93 7.54
CA VAL A 216 -10.77 5.80 6.66
C VAL A 216 -11.89 5.54 5.67
N SER A 217 -11.55 5.51 4.39
CA SER A 217 -12.50 5.18 3.31
C SER A 217 -12.02 3.99 2.49
N VAL A 218 -12.97 3.27 1.90
CA VAL A 218 -12.72 2.09 1.08
C VAL A 218 -13.36 2.28 -0.28
N HIS A 219 -12.60 2.03 -1.35
CA HIS A 219 -13.12 2.09 -2.71
C HIS A 219 -13.78 0.75 -3.08
N CYS A 220 -15.01 0.82 -3.59
CA CYS A 220 -15.81 -0.32 -4.02
C CYS A 220 -16.24 -0.18 -5.50
N PRO A 221 -16.03 -1.21 -6.35
CA PRO A 221 -15.19 -2.38 -6.09
C PRO A 221 -13.73 -1.98 -5.84
N PHE A 222 -12.94 -2.90 -5.27
CA PHE A 222 -11.49 -2.72 -5.19
C PHE A 222 -10.91 -2.56 -6.59
N LEU A 223 -9.93 -1.66 -6.72
CA LEU A 223 -9.23 -1.41 -8.00
C LEU A 223 -7.99 -2.29 -8.15
N PHE A 224 -7.46 -2.80 -7.04
CA PHE A 224 -6.27 -3.66 -7.02
C PHE A 224 -6.52 -4.93 -6.20
N VAL A 225 -5.83 -6.00 -6.60
CA VAL A 225 -5.82 -7.31 -5.94
C VAL A 225 -4.39 -7.84 -5.88
N GLN A 226 -4.11 -8.72 -4.92
CA GLN A 226 -2.83 -9.44 -4.90
C GLN A 226 -2.84 -10.59 -5.89
N SER A 227 -1.88 -10.59 -6.82
CA SER A 227 -1.72 -11.64 -7.83
C SER A 227 -1.42 -13.01 -7.20
N GLU A 228 -0.61 -13.04 -6.14
CA GLU A 228 -0.20 -14.27 -5.46
C GLU A 228 -1.12 -14.62 -4.27
N GLY A 229 -1.96 -13.67 -3.84
CA GLY A 229 -2.86 -13.81 -2.69
C GLY A 229 -2.17 -13.75 -1.33
N TYR A 230 -0.90 -13.35 -1.28
CA TYR A 230 -0.12 -13.12 -0.06
C TYR A 230 1.08 -12.21 -0.32
N SER A 231 1.45 -11.41 0.69
CA SER A 231 2.69 -10.61 0.68
C SER A 231 3.92 -11.49 0.91
N ASP A 232 4.98 -11.23 0.13
CA ASP A 232 6.29 -11.83 0.30
C ASP A 232 7.04 -11.22 1.46
N ILE A 233 7.33 -12.08 2.44
CA ILE A 233 8.08 -11.72 3.63
C ILE A 233 9.37 -12.51 3.56
N GLU A 234 10.48 -11.82 3.29
CA GLU A 234 11.82 -12.40 3.25
C GLU A 234 12.08 -13.29 4.49
N GLY A 235 12.54 -14.52 4.27
CA GLY A 235 12.86 -15.47 5.35
C GLY A 235 11.70 -16.34 5.85
N ALA A 236 10.47 -16.16 5.35
CA ALA A 236 9.40 -17.11 5.61
C ALA A 236 9.42 -18.23 4.55
N GLN A 237 9.97 -19.41 4.87
CA GLN A 237 9.69 -20.61 4.06
C GLN A 237 8.17 -20.86 4.10
N ARG A 238 7.51 -20.82 2.94
CA ARG A 238 6.06 -21.04 2.86
C ARG A 238 5.75 -22.22 1.94
N PRO A 239 4.81 -23.10 2.35
CA PRO A 239 4.31 -24.14 1.48
C PRO A 239 3.64 -23.48 0.27
N GLN A 240 3.95 -23.96 -0.94
CA GLN A 240 3.26 -23.56 -2.17
C GLN A 240 1.75 -23.77 -1.99
N ARG A 241 1.02 -22.69 -1.74
CA ARG A 241 -0.44 -22.69 -1.82
C ARG A 241 -0.77 -22.22 -3.22
N GLY A 242 -1.48 -23.05 -3.99
CA GLY A 242 -1.92 -22.67 -5.32
C GLY A 242 -2.62 -21.31 -5.30
N GLY A 243 -2.30 -20.46 -6.28
CA GLY A 243 -2.74 -19.05 -6.32
C GLY A 243 -4.25 -18.86 -6.16
N PRO A 244 -4.69 -17.62 -5.84
CA PRO A 244 -6.07 -17.33 -5.49
C PRO A 244 -7.05 -17.86 -6.54
N ALA A 245 -8.11 -18.54 -6.07
CA ALA A 245 -9.11 -19.17 -6.93
C ALA A 245 -9.77 -18.19 -7.93
N PHE A 246 -9.73 -16.89 -7.62
CA PHE A 246 -10.22 -15.81 -8.49
C PHE A 246 -9.50 -15.76 -9.84
N LEU A 247 -8.17 -15.96 -9.86
CA LEU A 247 -7.39 -15.94 -11.11
C LEU A 247 -7.54 -17.22 -11.94
N ARG A 248 -7.90 -18.35 -11.32
CA ARG A 248 -8.10 -19.62 -12.04
C ARG A 248 -9.33 -19.61 -12.95
N ALA A 249 -10.29 -18.73 -12.69
CA ALA A 249 -11.53 -18.67 -13.44
C ALA A 249 -11.44 -17.85 -14.74
N GLN A 250 -10.37 -17.08 -14.97
CA GLN A 250 -10.36 -16.02 -16.01
C GLN A 250 -9.26 -16.07 -17.09
N GLY A 251 -8.44 -17.12 -17.21
CA GLY A 251 -7.81 -17.41 -18.51
C GLY A 251 -6.37 -17.87 -18.54
N SER A 252 -6.20 -19.07 -19.07
CA SER A 252 -5.04 -19.54 -19.81
C SER A 252 -4.95 -18.81 -21.17
N ASN A 253 -4.11 -17.78 -21.33
CA ASN A 253 -3.52 -17.37 -22.63
C ASN A 253 -2.56 -16.16 -22.63
N LEU A 254 -2.12 -15.63 -21.48
CA LEU A 254 -1.40 -14.35 -21.44
C LEU A 254 0.14 -14.39 -21.69
N LEU A 255 0.72 -15.48 -22.18
CA LEU A 255 2.17 -15.77 -22.04
C LEU A 255 3.04 -15.68 -23.29
N ALA A 256 2.73 -14.83 -24.27
CA ALA A 256 3.60 -14.64 -25.45
C ALA A 256 3.78 -13.16 -25.81
N LEU A 257 4.96 -12.60 -25.48
CA LEU A 257 5.74 -11.57 -26.19
C LEU A 257 6.60 -10.78 -25.18
N LEU A 258 7.93 -10.90 -25.24
CA LEU A 258 8.85 -10.15 -24.37
C LEU A 258 10.06 -9.60 -25.15
N SER A 259 10.42 -8.36 -24.84
CA SER A 259 11.73 -7.74 -25.09
C SER A 259 12.09 -6.86 -23.88
N PRO A 260 13.36 -6.75 -23.48
CA PRO A 260 13.75 -6.05 -22.25
C PRO A 260 13.96 -4.54 -22.46
N LEU A 261 13.58 -3.76 -21.46
CA LEU A 261 13.93 -2.34 -21.31
C LEU A 261 14.72 -2.16 -20.01
N SER A 262 15.82 -1.41 -20.07
CA SER A 262 16.65 -1.02 -18.93
C SER A 262 16.26 0.36 -18.40
N ALA A 263 16.22 0.54 -17.08
CA ALA A 263 16.16 1.84 -16.43
C ALA A 263 17.29 1.97 -15.39
N SER A 264 17.86 3.16 -15.27
CA SER A 264 18.89 3.52 -14.29
C SER A 264 18.36 4.63 -13.39
N ASP A 265 18.41 4.42 -12.07
CA ASP A 265 18.21 5.47 -11.07
C ASP A 265 19.33 5.40 -10.02
N SER A 266 19.75 6.56 -9.54
CA SER A 266 20.83 6.75 -8.58
C SER A 266 20.32 6.68 -7.13
N ASP A 267 20.90 5.76 -6.35
CA ASP A 267 20.56 5.48 -4.94
C ASP A 267 21.06 6.57 -3.98
N VAL A 268 20.17 7.02 -3.08
CA VAL A 268 20.54 7.64 -1.79
C VAL A 268 20.39 6.55 -0.73
N SER A 269 21.31 6.43 0.23
CA SER A 269 21.27 5.35 1.23
C SER A 269 20.03 5.45 2.13
N GLU A 270 19.06 4.56 1.94
CA GLU A 270 17.72 4.57 2.56
C GLU A 270 17.60 3.86 3.91
N SER A 271 18.72 3.49 4.56
CA SER A 271 18.70 2.73 5.83
C SER A 271 18.29 3.55 7.07
N SER A 272 18.27 4.89 7.01
CA SER A 272 18.02 5.73 8.19
C SER A 272 16.55 5.90 8.58
N TRP A 273 15.61 5.49 7.71
CA TRP A 273 14.19 5.84 7.89
C TRP A 273 13.45 5.00 8.94
N CYS A 274 14.05 3.94 9.49
CA CYS A 274 13.38 3.06 10.45
C CYS A 274 13.98 3.08 11.87
N GLY A 275 14.99 3.91 12.13
CA GLY A 275 15.89 3.77 13.29
C GLY A 275 16.09 4.98 14.21
N SER A 276 15.19 5.97 14.22
CA SER A 276 15.25 7.11 15.14
C SER A 276 13.97 7.25 15.95
#